data_AF-Q6FAT4-F1
#
_entry.id   AF-Q6FAT4-F1
#
_cell.length_a   1.000
_cell.length_b   1.000
_cell.length_c   1.000
_cell.angle_alpha   90.00
_cell.angle_beta   90.00
_cell.angle_gamma   90.00
#
_symmetry.space_group_name_H-M   'P 1'
#
loop_
_entity.id
_entity.type
_entity.pdbx_description
1 polymer ?
#
loop_
_entity_poly.entity_id
_entity_poly.type
_entity_poly.pdbx_seq_one_letter_code
_entity_poly.pdbx_strand_id
1 'polypeptide(L)'
;MMNHLQFLLLKLSEECNEIGKIASTSIQLGLLNYNPEIDASNKKCLHLKLDMLNAIVHMLNQQYQFEYIPDCGEMNKVEVKIRKDLNHSIGLGLVSMNVPDKHWHKRL
;
A
#
# COMPACT_ATOMS: atom_id res chain seq x y z
N MET A 1 29.98 -6.48 5.51
CA MET A 1 29.30 -5.80 6.64
C MET A 1 28.39 -4.74 6.06
N MET A 2 27.13 -4.66 6.50
CA MET A 2 26.15 -3.71 5.97
C MET A 2 26.21 -2.40 6.76
N ASN A 3 26.26 -1.25 6.07
CA ASN A 3 26.22 0.05 6.74
C ASN A 3 24.78 0.48 7.07
N HIS A 4 24.64 1.54 7.87
CA HIS A 4 23.33 1.98 8.36
C HIS A 4 22.37 2.44 7.23
N LEU A 5 22.88 3.12 6.20
CA LEU A 5 22.06 3.51 5.03
C LEU A 5 21.54 2.27 4.30
N GLN A 6 22.41 1.29 4.04
CA GLN A 6 22.04 0.02 3.41
C GLN A 6 21.00 -0.73 4.25
N PHE A 7 21.09 -0.68 5.59
CA PHE A 7 20.09 -1.26 6.48
C PHE A 7 18.72 -0.57 6.32
N LEU A 8 18.66 0.76 6.29
CA LEU A 8 17.39 1.48 6.08
C LEU A 8 16.79 1.21 4.70
N LEU A 9 17.61 1.15 3.65
CA LEU A 9 17.16 0.81 2.30
C LEU A 9 16.66 -0.64 2.21
N LEU A 10 17.29 -1.57 2.94
CA LEU A 10 16.79 -2.94 3.08
C LEU A 10 15.40 -2.94 3.76
N LYS A 11 15.23 -2.20 4.87
CA LYS A 11 13.93 -2.07 5.53
C LYS A 11 12.86 -1.46 4.65
N LEU A 12 13.21 -0.43 3.88
CA LEU A 12 12.30 0.18 2.90
C LEU A 12 11.81 -0.87 1.89
N SER A 13 12.72 -1.68 1.36
CA SER A 13 12.40 -2.78 0.44
C SER A 13 11.50 -3.85 1.08
N GLU A 14 11.81 -4.27 2.30
CA GLU A 14 11.01 -5.24 3.05
C GLU A 14 9.56 -4.76 3.23
N GLU A 15 9.34 -3.51 3.65
CA GLU A 15 8.00 -2.98 3.86
C GLU A 15 7.21 -2.81 2.55
N CYS A 16 7.86 -2.38 1.46
CA CYS A 16 7.24 -2.37 0.13
C CYS A 16 6.75 -3.77 -0.29
N ASN A 17 7.55 -4.81 -0.05
CA ASN A 17 7.18 -6.19 -0.36
C ASN A 17 6.00 -6.68 0.48
N GLU A 18 5.97 -6.36 1.78
CA GLU A 18 4.86 -6.72 2.66
C GLU A 18 3.54 -6.01 2.27
N ILE A 19 3.61 -4.72 1.90
CA ILE A 19 2.44 -4.00 1.36
C ILE A 19 1.91 -4.71 0.10
N GLY A 20 2.80 -5.08 -0.83
CA GLY A 20 2.43 -5.81 -2.04
C GLY A 20 1.77 -7.16 -1.75
N LYS A 21 2.32 -7.94 -0.81
CA LYS A 21 1.73 -9.22 -0.37
C LYS A 21 0.33 -9.03 0.19
N ILE A 22 0.13 -8.10 1.13
CA ILE A 22 -1.18 -7.90 1.77
C ILE A 22 -2.20 -7.33 0.77
N ALA A 23 -1.79 -6.43 -0.12
CA ALA A 23 -2.65 -5.93 -1.19
C ALA A 23 -3.11 -7.07 -2.11
N SER A 24 -2.19 -7.96 -2.49
CA SER A 24 -2.49 -9.13 -3.33
C SER A 24 -3.45 -10.11 -2.63
N THR A 25 -3.21 -10.40 -1.36
CA THR A 25 -4.13 -11.20 -0.53
C THR A 25 -5.51 -10.53 -0.40
N SER A 26 -5.55 -9.20 -0.30
CA SER A 26 -6.79 -8.42 -0.19
C SER A 26 -7.62 -8.45 -1.46
N ILE A 27 -6.99 -8.56 -2.64
CA ILE A 27 -7.70 -8.77 -3.91
C ILE A 27 -8.49 -10.08 -3.88
N GLN A 28 -7.91 -11.14 -3.30
CA GLN A 28 -8.52 -12.47 -3.27
C GLN A 28 -9.56 -12.63 -2.14
N LEU A 29 -9.21 -12.17 -0.93
CA LEU A 29 -10.00 -12.44 0.28
C LEU A 29 -10.87 -11.25 0.71
N GLY A 30 -10.62 -10.05 0.18
CA GLY A 30 -11.20 -8.80 0.66
C GLY A 30 -10.34 -8.10 1.69
N LEU A 31 -10.58 -6.80 1.84
CA LEU A 31 -9.82 -5.95 2.74
C LEU A 31 -10.21 -6.16 4.22
N LEU A 32 -11.43 -6.59 4.49
CA LEU A 32 -11.90 -6.89 5.84
C LEU A 32 -11.65 -8.33 6.28
N ASN A 33 -11.07 -9.17 5.42
CA ASN A 33 -10.70 -10.53 5.79
C ASN A 33 -9.77 -10.50 7.01
N TYR A 34 -10.14 -11.25 8.04
CA TYR A 34 -9.41 -11.35 9.30
C TYR A 34 -8.49 -12.56 9.28
N ASN A 35 -7.23 -12.35 9.64
CA ASN A 35 -6.26 -13.42 9.83
C ASN A 35 -6.14 -13.74 11.34
N PRO A 36 -6.56 -14.93 11.79
CA PRO A 36 -6.46 -15.34 13.19
C PRO A 36 -5.02 -15.41 13.73
N GLU A 37 -4.03 -15.70 12.87
CA GLU A 37 -2.63 -15.82 13.30
C GLU A 37 -2.01 -14.47 13.67
N ILE A 38 -2.51 -13.39 13.05
CA ILE A 38 -1.99 -12.02 13.22
C ILE A 38 -2.96 -11.17 14.08
N ASP A 39 -4.12 -11.72 14.45
CA ASP A 39 -5.19 -11.02 15.16
C ASP A 39 -5.54 -9.65 14.51
N ALA A 40 -5.66 -9.66 13.18
CA ALA A 40 -5.88 -8.44 12.42
C ALA A 40 -6.58 -8.69 11.07
N SER A 41 -7.36 -7.70 10.65
CA SER A 41 -7.87 -7.63 9.27
C SER A 41 -6.78 -7.15 8.30
N ASN A 42 -6.87 -7.54 7.02
CA ASN A 42 -5.97 -7.05 5.97
C ASN A 42 -5.88 -5.52 5.93
N LYS A 43 -7.00 -4.80 6.15
CA LYS A 43 -7.04 -3.34 6.29
C LYS A 43 -6.08 -2.82 7.37
N LYS A 44 -6.18 -3.40 8.57
CA LYS A 44 -5.35 -3.03 9.73
C LYS A 44 -3.88 -3.34 9.44
N CYS A 45 -3.58 -4.47 8.82
CA CYS A 45 -2.22 -4.83 8.42
C CYS A 45 -1.65 -3.83 7.39
N LEU A 46 -2.42 -3.43 6.37
CA LEU A 46 -1.98 -2.44 5.39
C LEU A 46 -1.69 -1.08 6.02
N HIS A 47 -2.53 -0.61 6.94
CA HIS A 47 -2.28 0.64 7.66
C HIS A 47 -0.94 0.59 8.41
N LEU A 48 -0.72 -0.47 9.20
CA LEU A 48 0.52 -0.64 9.96
C LEU A 48 1.75 -0.64 9.05
N LYS A 49 1.68 -1.30 7.89
CA LYS A 49 2.78 -1.37 6.93
C LYS A 49 3.05 -0.04 6.23
N LEU A 50 2.01 0.73 5.92
CA LEU A 50 2.17 2.10 5.39
C LEU A 50 2.78 3.04 6.43
N ASP A 51 2.41 2.92 7.71
CA ASP A 51 3.01 3.70 8.79
C ASP A 51 4.51 3.36 8.96
N MET A 52 4.87 2.08 8.87
CA MET A 52 6.26 1.63 8.90
C MET A 52 7.07 2.18 7.71
N LEU A 53 6.51 2.15 6.49
CA LEU A 53 7.11 2.73 5.30
C LEU A 53 7.39 4.23 5.51
N ASN A 54 6.40 4.98 6.01
CA ASN A 54 6.54 6.41 6.29
C ASN A 54 7.59 6.70 7.36
N ALA A 55 7.68 5.87 8.41
CA ALA A 55 8.71 6.00 9.44
C ALA A 55 10.12 5.83 8.85
N ILE A 56 10.32 4.86 7.95
CA ILE A 56 11.62 4.64 7.30
C ILE A 56 12.00 5.83 6.40
N VAL A 57 11.06 6.34 5.61
CA VAL A 57 11.28 7.56 4.78
C VAL A 57 11.62 8.75 5.66
N HIS A 58 10.94 8.92 6.80
CA HIS A 58 11.25 9.97 7.77
C HIS A 58 12.68 9.83 8.32
N MET A 59 13.12 8.62 8.68
CA MET A 59 14.49 8.38 9.13
C MET A 59 15.53 8.70 8.04
N LEU A 60 15.27 8.29 6.79
CA LEU A 60 16.13 8.61 5.64
C LEU A 60 16.27 10.12 5.44
N ASN A 61 15.15 10.86 5.53
CA ASN A 61 15.17 12.32 5.43
C ASN A 61 15.99 12.95 6.56
N GLN A 62 15.79 12.52 7.81
CA GLN A 62 16.47 13.10 8.99
C GLN A 62 17.98 12.79 9.03
N GLN A 63 18.38 11.59 8.63
CA GLN A 63 19.74 11.10 8.87
C GLN A 63 20.65 11.18 7.64
N TYR A 64 20.06 11.26 6.44
CA TYR A 64 20.80 11.19 5.18
C TYR A 64 20.43 12.28 4.17
N GLN A 65 19.63 13.29 4.56
CA GLN A 65 19.17 14.35 3.66
C GLN A 65 18.54 13.76 2.38
N PHE A 66 17.72 12.72 2.54
CA PHE A 66 17.04 12.08 1.41
C PHE A 66 16.02 13.01 0.74
N GLU A 67 15.59 14.08 1.42
CA GLU A 67 14.78 15.20 0.91
C GLU A 67 13.46 14.78 0.22
N TYR A 68 12.97 13.58 0.47
CA TYR A 68 11.71 13.13 -0.10
C TYR A 68 10.54 13.81 0.59
N ILE A 69 9.71 14.48 -0.22
CA ILE A 69 8.42 15.03 0.17
C ILE A 69 7.43 14.59 -0.91
N PRO A 70 6.21 14.13 -0.55
CA PRO A 70 5.20 13.80 -1.53
C PRO A 70 4.94 14.98 -2.48
N ASP A 71 5.16 14.75 -3.78
CA ASP A 71 4.86 15.73 -4.83
C ASP A 71 3.42 15.52 -5.32
N CYS A 72 2.53 16.43 -4.94
CA CYS A 72 1.13 16.38 -5.34
C CYS A 72 0.93 16.43 -6.87
N GLY A 73 1.83 17.08 -7.61
CA GLY A 73 1.79 17.15 -9.07
C GLY A 73 2.09 15.78 -9.70
N GLU A 74 3.12 15.09 -9.22
CA GLU A 74 3.42 13.72 -9.66
C GLU A 74 2.32 12.73 -9.23
N MET A 75 1.80 12.85 -8.01
CA MET A 75 0.66 12.05 -7.55
C MET A 75 -0.56 12.22 -8.46
N ASN A 76 -0.92 13.46 -8.81
CA ASN A 76 -2.02 13.74 -9.73
C ASN A 76 -1.82 13.12 -11.12
N LYS A 77 -0.60 13.14 -11.67
CA LYS A 77 -0.29 12.49 -12.94
C LYS A 77 -0.54 10.98 -12.87
N VAL A 78 -0.11 10.35 -11.77
CA VAL A 78 -0.33 8.92 -11.53
C VAL A 78 -1.82 8.61 -11.37
N GLU A 79 -2.57 9.42 -10.62
CA GLU A 79 -4.02 9.24 -10.45
C GLU A 79 -4.79 9.34 -11.78
N VAL A 80 -4.45 10.32 -12.63
CA VAL A 80 -5.05 10.46 -13.97
C VAL A 80 -4.78 9.20 -14.81
N LYS A 81 -3.56 8.68 -14.77
CA LYS A 81 -3.21 7.43 -15.47
C LYS A 81 -4.01 6.24 -14.95
N ILE A 82 -4.04 6.03 -13.62
CA ILE A 82 -4.81 4.95 -12.98
C ILE A 82 -6.29 5.04 -13.36
N ARG A 83 -6.88 6.25 -13.38
CA ARG A 83 -8.28 6.44 -13.76
C ARG A 83 -8.54 6.11 -15.23
N LYS A 84 -7.60 6.46 -16.13
CA LYS A 84 -7.68 6.10 -17.55
C LYS A 84 -7.65 4.58 -17.71
N ASP A 85 -6.73 3.90 -17.03
CA ASP A 85 -6.59 2.44 -17.07
C ASP A 85 -7.84 1.76 -16.52
N LEU A 86 -8.37 2.24 -15.38
CA LEU A 86 -9.62 1.77 -14.80
C LEU A 86 -10.81 1.90 -15.76
N ASN A 87 -11.01 3.08 -16.35
CA ASN A 87 -12.11 3.32 -17.29
C ASN A 87 -12.02 2.41 -18.52
N HIS A 88 -10.80 2.18 -19.02
CA HIS A 88 -10.56 1.25 -20.12
C HIS A 88 -10.92 -0.20 -19.72
N SER A 89 -10.48 -0.67 -18.56
CA SER A 89 -10.79 -2.01 -18.06
C SER A 89 -12.28 -2.23 -17.79
N ILE A 90 -13.00 -1.20 -17.30
CA ILE A 90 -14.47 -1.23 -17.17
C ILE A 90 -15.12 -1.36 -18.54
N GLY A 91 -14.68 -0.59 -19.54
CA GLY A 91 -15.20 -0.65 -20.91
C GLY A 91 -14.99 -2.02 -21.57
N LEU A 92 -13.95 -2.75 -21.18
CA LEU A 92 -13.68 -4.13 -21.61
C LEU A 92 -14.42 -5.20 -20.79
N GLY A 93 -15.14 -4.82 -19.73
CA GLY A 93 -15.79 -5.76 -18.82
C GLY A 93 -14.83 -6.54 -17.89
N LEU A 94 -13.58 -6.12 -17.77
CA LEU A 94 -12.57 -6.76 -16.92
C LEU A 94 -12.66 -6.33 -15.45
N VAL A 95 -13.28 -5.17 -15.18
CA VAL A 95 -13.46 -4.61 -13.84
C VAL A 95 -14.92 -4.24 -13.62
N SER A 96 -15.44 -4.55 -12.44
CA SER A 96 -16.76 -4.12 -11.96
C SER A 96 -16.60 -3.08 -10.86
N MET A 97 -17.47 -2.06 -10.86
CA MET A 97 -17.54 -1.06 -9.78
C MET A 97 -18.26 -1.57 -8.53
N ASN A 98 -18.95 -2.71 -8.62
CA ASN A 98 -19.64 -3.29 -7.48
C ASN A 98 -18.64 -4.04 -6.59
N VAL A 99 -18.40 -3.52 -5.38
CA VAL A 99 -17.59 -4.16 -4.35
C VAL A 99 -18.54 -4.69 -3.28
N PRO A 100 -18.59 -6.01 -3.00
CA PRO A 100 -19.51 -6.52 -2.00
C PRO A 100 -19.13 -6.02 -0.60
N ASP A 101 -20.11 -5.56 0.18
CA ASP A 101 -19.91 -4.91 1.49
C ASP A 101 -18.95 -5.65 2.41
N LYS A 102 -19.05 -6.98 2.45
CA LYS A 102 -18.20 -7.86 3.27
C LYS A 102 -16.69 -7.69 3.01
N HIS A 103 -16.29 -7.12 1.86
CA HIS A 103 -14.89 -6.90 1.51
C HIS A 103 -14.37 -5.52 1.91
N TRP A 104 -15.21 -4.52 2.22
CA TRP A 104 -14.75 -3.13 2.47
C TRP A 104 -15.54 -2.36 3.56
N HIS A 105 -16.79 -2.71 3.87
CA HIS A 105 -17.60 -2.09 4.92
C HIS A 105 -17.79 -3.05 6.11
N LYS A 106 -17.43 -2.59 7.31
CA LYS A 106 -17.86 -3.29 8.53
C LYS A 106 -19.37 -3.05 8.64
N ARG A 107 -20.17 -4.12 8.68
CA ARG A 107 -21.56 -3.99 9.13
C ARG A 107 -21.50 -3.40 10.54
N LEU A 108 -22.17 -2.25 10.71
CA LEU A 108 -22.32 -1.57 11.99
C LEU A 108 -23.00 -2.49 13.00
#